data_AF-A0A7V4KS13-F1
#
_entry.id   AF-A0A7V4KS13-F1
#
_cell.length_a   1.000
_cell.length_b   1.000
_cell.length_c   1.000
_cell.angle_alpha   90.00
_cell.angle_beta   90.00
_cell.angle_gamma   90.00
#
_symmetry.space_group_name_H-M   'P 1'
#
loop_
_entity.id
_entity.type
_entity.pdbx_description
1 polymer ?
#
loop_
_entity_poly.entity_id
_entity_poly.type
_entity_poly.pdbx_seq_one_letter_code
_entity_poly.pdbx_strand_id
1 'polypeptide(L)'
;MPTPDRDVAGVTCREVLADLSDLLDGTLPEARAAQLRAHVAGCDWCERFGGRFAGTVRALRASLREPAPVADDLATRLRARLAALRAAP
;
A
#
# COMPACT_ATOMS: atom_id res chain seq x y z
N MET A 1 11.96 26.92 8.38
CA MET A 1 11.84 26.39 9.76
C MET A 1 11.80 24.87 9.67
N PRO A 2 12.75 24.11 10.25
CA PRO A 2 12.57 22.66 10.33
C PRO A 2 11.29 22.39 11.15
N THR A 3 10.40 21.59 10.59
CA THR A 3 9.17 21.18 11.27
C THR A 3 9.52 20.34 12.49
N PRO A 4 8.88 20.56 13.65
CA PRO A 4 9.19 19.81 14.85
C PRO A 4 8.93 18.32 14.61
N ASP A 5 9.98 17.52 14.78
CA ASP A 5 9.92 16.06 14.74
C ASP A 5 9.43 15.56 16.09
N ARG A 6 8.17 15.15 16.16
CA ARG A 6 7.50 14.83 17.42
C ARG A 6 7.63 13.36 17.70
N ASP A 7 7.85 13.01 18.96
CA ASP A 7 7.77 11.63 19.45
C ASP A 7 6.37 11.38 20.02
N VAL A 8 5.64 10.46 19.40
CA VAL A 8 4.33 9.99 19.85
C VAL A 8 4.30 8.48 19.71
N ALA A 9 3.87 7.78 20.76
CA ALA A 9 3.85 6.31 20.82
C ALA A 9 5.23 5.65 20.64
N GLY A 10 6.32 6.34 21.00
CA GLY A 10 7.69 5.84 20.88
C GLY A 10 8.20 5.82 19.43
N VAL A 11 7.64 6.69 18.58
CA VAL A 11 7.98 6.83 17.18
C VAL A 11 7.99 8.29 16.80
N THR A 12 8.96 8.69 15.99
CA THR A 12 9.08 10.06 15.49
C THR A 12 8.26 10.29 14.21
N CYS A 13 7.92 11.55 13.92
CA CYS A 13 7.28 11.91 12.64
C CYS A 13 8.10 11.43 11.44
N ARG A 14 9.44 11.55 11.51
CA ARG A 14 10.34 11.07 10.43
C ARG A 14 10.27 9.57 10.23
N GLU A 15 10.22 8.79 11.30
CA GLU A 15 10.04 7.34 11.20
C GLU A 15 8.69 6.97 10.61
N VAL A 16 7.62 7.69 10.98
CA VAL A 16 6.31 7.50 10.34
C VAL A 16 6.41 7.75 8.84
N LEU A 17 7.07 8.83 8.41
CA LEU A 17 7.25 9.15 6.99
C LEU A 17 8.06 8.08 6.25
N ALA A 18 9.07 7.49 6.90
CA ALA A 18 9.89 6.44 6.31
C ALA A 18 9.09 5.16 6.04
N ASP A 19 8.20 4.78 6.97
CA ASP A 19 7.46 3.52 6.93
C ASP A 19 6.02 3.66 6.39
N LEU A 20 5.57 4.87 6.01
CA LEU A 20 4.18 5.14 5.65
C LEU A 20 3.72 4.38 4.41
N SER A 21 4.59 4.17 3.42
CA SER A 21 4.25 3.40 2.23
C SER A 21 4.00 1.94 2.60
N ASP A 22 4.94 1.33 3.34
CA ASP A 22 4.84 -0.05 3.80
C ASP A 22 3.61 -0.29 4.69
N LEU A 23 3.24 0.70 5.49
CA LEU A 23 1.98 0.69 6.25
C LEU A 23 0.75 0.61 5.32
N LEU A 24 0.73 1.39 4.23
CA LEU A 24 -0.37 1.40 3.26
C LEU A 24 -0.36 0.19 2.31
N ASP A 25 0.80 -0.44 2.12
CA ASP A 25 0.98 -1.67 1.36
C ASP A 25 0.69 -2.92 2.23
N GLY A 26 0.62 -2.77 3.55
CA GLY A 26 0.35 -3.85 4.48
C GLY A 26 1.53 -4.81 4.67
N THR A 27 2.76 -4.33 4.43
CA THR A 27 4.00 -5.12 4.46
C THR A 27 4.73 -5.04 5.80
N LEU A 28 4.32 -4.13 6.68
CA LEU A 28 4.92 -3.99 8.02
C LEU A 28 4.49 -5.12 8.97
N PRO A 29 5.37 -5.54 9.90
CA PRO A 29 4.97 -6.34 11.06
C PRO A 29 3.87 -5.63 11.86
N GLU A 30 2.86 -6.38 12.34
CA GLU A 30 1.68 -5.79 13.01
C GLU A 30 2.05 -4.89 14.20
N ALA A 31 3.06 -5.26 14.98
CA ALA A 31 3.53 -4.43 16.10
C ALA A 31 4.00 -3.04 15.65
N ARG A 32 4.74 -2.96 14.53
CA ARG A 32 5.20 -1.69 13.95
C ARG A 32 4.03 -0.92 13.34
N ALA A 33 3.15 -1.61 12.62
CA ALA A 33 1.95 -0.99 12.05
C ALA A 33 1.04 -0.38 13.13
N ALA A 34 0.89 -1.04 14.28
CA ALA A 34 0.12 -0.54 15.41
C ALA A 34 0.76 0.72 16.04
N GLN A 35 2.08 0.74 16.21
CA GLN A 35 2.81 1.93 16.68
C GLN A 35 2.62 3.13 15.74
N LEU A 36 2.77 2.92 14.43
CA LEU A 36 2.55 3.98 13.44
C LEU A 36 1.10 4.48 13.45
N ARG A 37 0.11 3.58 13.50
CA ARG A 37 -1.31 3.97 13.59
C ARG A 37 -1.57 4.79 14.86
N ALA A 38 -0.98 4.42 15.99
CA ALA A 38 -1.08 5.17 17.24
C ALA A 38 -0.43 6.56 17.13
N HIS A 39 0.74 6.67 16.50
CA HIS A 39 1.37 7.97 16.24
C HIS A 39 0.49 8.86 15.36
N VAL A 40 -0.01 8.33 14.23
CA VAL A 40 -0.86 9.09 13.29
C VAL A 40 -2.11 9.60 14.00
N ALA A 41 -2.72 8.79 14.88
CA ALA A 41 -3.88 9.21 15.67
C ALA A 41 -3.54 10.28 16.74
N GLY A 42 -2.31 10.32 17.23
CA GLY A 42 -1.86 11.26 18.27
C GLY A 42 -1.11 12.50 17.76
N CYS A 43 -0.90 12.63 16.46
CA CYS A 43 -0.12 13.72 15.86
C CYS A 43 -0.90 14.38 14.71
N ASP A 44 -1.44 15.58 14.95
CA ASP A 44 -2.23 16.34 13.97
C ASP A 44 -1.51 16.56 12.63
N TRP A 45 -0.19 16.65 12.64
CA TRP A 45 0.64 16.75 11.44
C TRP A 45 0.64 15.46 10.62
N CYS A 46 0.94 14.34 11.25
CA CYS A 46 0.95 13.03 10.60
C CYS A 46 -0.46 12.58 10.22
N GLU A 47 -1.49 12.95 10.98
CA GLU A 47 -2.90 12.73 10.63
C GLU A 47 -3.26 13.41 9.31
N ARG A 48 -3.03 14.74 9.20
CA ARG A 48 -3.34 15.50 7.98
C ARG A 48 -2.52 15.03 6.79
N PHE A 49 -1.21 14.83 6.98
CA PHE A 49 -0.32 14.39 5.91
C PHE A 49 -0.65 12.97 5.47
N GLY A 50 -0.72 12.03 6.42
CA GLY A 50 -1.03 10.63 6.17
C GLY A 50 -2.38 10.44 5.51
N GLY A 51 -3.39 11.20 5.90
CA GLY A 51 -4.70 11.22 5.24
C GLY A 51 -4.63 11.62 3.76
N ARG A 52 -3.89 12.70 3.45
CA ARG A 52 -3.67 13.15 2.05
C ARG A 52 -2.86 12.13 1.25
N PHE A 53 -1.77 11.63 1.82
CA PHE A 53 -0.90 10.64 1.17
C PHE A 53 -1.67 9.35 0.85
N ALA A 54 -2.39 8.79 1.83
CA ALA A 54 -3.23 7.62 1.63
C ALA A 54 -4.34 7.86 0.59
N GLY A 55 -4.90 9.08 0.55
CA GLY A 55 -5.82 9.51 -0.50
C GLY A 55 -5.21 9.42 -1.90
N THR A 56 -4.02 10.00 -2.08
CA THR A 56 -3.28 9.96 -3.35
C THR A 56 -2.96 8.52 -3.78
N VAL A 57 -2.44 7.69 -2.85
CA VAL A 57 -2.12 6.28 -3.14
C VAL A 57 -3.38 5.50 -3.55
N ARG A 58 -4.51 5.70 -2.86
CA ARG A 58 -5.79 5.06 -3.24
C ARG A 58 -6.27 5.50 -4.62
N ALA A 59 -6.18 6.78 -4.95
CA ALA A 59 -6.56 7.30 -6.25
C ALA A 59 -5.69 6.70 -7.38
N LEU A 60 -4.37 6.63 -7.17
CA LEU A 60 -3.45 6.02 -8.11
C LEU A 60 -3.71 4.52 -8.29
N ARG A 61 -3.93 3.78 -7.19
CA ARG A 61 -4.30 2.35 -7.26
C ARG A 61 -5.62 2.14 -7.99
N ALA A 62 -6.57 3.07 -7.86
CA ALA A 62 -7.84 3.01 -8.59
C ALA A 62 -7.65 3.27 -10.09
N SER A 63 -6.82 4.24 -10.48
CA SER A 63 -6.55 4.51 -11.90
C SER A 63 -5.75 3.40 -12.58
N LEU A 64 -4.95 2.64 -11.83
CA LEU A 64 -4.20 1.49 -12.32
C LEU A 64 -5.00 0.18 -12.27
N ARG A 65 -6.26 0.22 -11.81
CA ARG A 65 -7.06 -0.98 -11.57
C ARG A 65 -7.52 -1.66 -12.85
N GLU A 66 -7.57 -0.96 -13.98
CA GLU A 66 -7.81 -1.59 -15.28
C GLU A 66 -6.53 -2.25 -15.77
N PRO A 67 -6.44 -3.60 -15.75
CA PRO A 67 -5.31 -4.27 -16.35
C PRO A 67 -5.32 -4.00 -17.85
N ALA A 68 -4.13 -3.84 -18.42
CA ALA A 68 -4.00 -3.86 -19.87
C ALA A 68 -4.66 -5.15 -20.41
N PRO A 69 -5.40 -5.07 -21.53
CA PRO A 69 -5.99 -6.25 -22.13
C PRO A 69 -4.90 -7.27 -22.44
N VAL A 70 -5.16 -8.53 -22.10
CA VAL A 70 -4.26 -9.64 -22.47
C VAL A 70 -4.24 -9.74 -23.98
N ALA A 71 -3.05 -9.79 -24.59
CA ALA A 71 -2.92 -10.02 -26.03
C ALA A 71 -3.69 -11.29 -26.44
N ASP A 72 -4.43 -11.22 -27.54
CA ASP A 72 -5.36 -12.27 -27.94
C ASP A 72 -4.67 -13.63 -28.17
N ASP A 73 -3.44 -13.60 -28.69
CA ASP A 73 -2.61 -14.79 -28.90
C ASP A 73 -2.23 -15.45 -27.57
N LEU A 74 -1.84 -14.65 -26.57
CA LEU A 74 -1.50 -15.12 -25.24
C LEU A 74 -2.73 -15.67 -24.52
N ALA A 75 -3.88 -14.98 -24.60
CA ALA A 75 -5.13 -15.43 -24.01
C ALA A 75 -5.57 -16.79 -24.61
N THR A 76 -5.42 -16.95 -25.93
CA THR A 76 -5.73 -18.19 -26.65
C THR A 76 -4.84 -19.35 -26.17
N ARG A 77 -3.52 -19.13 -26.14
CA ARG A 77 -2.55 -20.14 -25.67
C ARG A 77 -2.77 -20.53 -24.21
N LEU A 78 -3.06 -19.56 -23.35
CA LEU A 78 -3.33 -19.80 -21.92
C LEU A 78 -4.60 -20.65 -21.73
N ARG A 79 -5.69 -20.31 -22.41
CA ARG A 79 -6.94 -21.10 -22.35
C ARG A 79 -6.72 -22.54 -22.82
N ALA A 80 -6.01 -22.72 -23.94
CA ALA A 80 -5.69 -24.06 -24.45
C ALA A 80 -4.87 -24.87 -23.43
N ARG A 81 -3.87 -24.24 -22.79
CA ARG A 81 -3.04 -24.92 -21.78
C ARG A 81 -3.84 -25.30 -20.53
N LEU A 82 -4.70 -24.41 -20.04
CA LEU A 82 -5.57 -24.68 -18.89
C LEU A 82 -6.57 -25.81 -19.17
N ALA A 83 -7.14 -25.87 -20.38
CA ALA A 83 -8.00 -26.97 -20.80
C ALA A 83 -7.24 -28.31 -20.80
N ALA A 84 -6.03 -28.34 -21.37
CA ALA A 84 -5.20 -29.55 -21.38
C ALA A 84 -4.81 -30.02 -19.97
N LEU A 85 -4.52 -29.10 -19.04
CA LEU A 85 -4.21 -29.44 -17.65
C LEU A 85 -5.42 -30.01 -16.89
N ARG A 86 -6.63 -29.55 -17.20
CA ARG A 86 -7.87 -30.08 -16.60
C ARG A 86 -8.29 -31.43 -17.17
N ALA A 87 -7.91 -31.71 -18.40
CA ALA A 87 -8.20 -32.97 -19.09
C ALA A 87 -7.12 -34.05 -18.86
N ALA A 88 -5.99 -33.69 -18.24
CA ALA A 88 -4.98 -34.65 -17.83
C ALA A 88 -5.48 -35.46 -16.63
N PRO A 89 -5.33 -36.80 -16.62
CA PRO A 89 -5.80 -37.68 -15.56
C PRO A 89 -5.02 -37.54 -14.25
#